data_AF-A0A523MZ35-F1
#
_entry.id   AF-A0A523MZ35-F1
#
_cell.length_a   1.000
_cell.length_b   1.000
_cell.length_c   1.000
_cell.angle_alpha   90.00
_cell.angle_beta   90.00
_cell.angle_gamma   90.00
#
_symmetry.space_group_name_H-M   'P 1'
#
loop_
_entity.id
_entity.type
_entity.pdbx_description
1 polymer ?
#
loop_
_entity_poly.entity_id
_entity_poly.type
_entity_poly.pdbx_seq_one_letter_code
_entity_poly.pdbx_strand_id
1 'polypeptide(L)'
;MSDPDSVPTPAAVQERFAEDDENTVIDIKRKLVWLKQDTYQMTGKWLNWVQSRDYAKELSQSHFAGYSNWRLPTLEEAKSLYHKNQVNKDSMGQEAYLPSVFPGGFGFLCWTSEVRNKIQAVRFGYRKGGMMYDDIYRVSRGATRLVRDMNNV
;
A
#
# COMPACT_ATOMS: atom_id res chain seq x y z
N MET A 1 -9.01 1.03 30.22
CA MET A 1 -9.78 0.53 29.06
C MET A 1 -9.68 1.62 28.02
N SER A 2 -8.96 1.39 26.93
CA SER A 2 -8.75 2.39 25.87
C SER A 2 -9.72 2.08 24.73
N ASP A 3 -10.47 3.08 24.29
CA ASP A 3 -11.43 2.93 23.18
C ASP A 3 -10.69 2.50 21.90
N PRO A 4 -11.13 1.42 21.23
CA PRO A 4 -10.48 0.93 20.01
C PRO A 4 -10.60 1.91 18.83
N ASP A 5 -11.44 2.94 18.94
CA ASP A 5 -11.67 4.01 17.95
C ASP A 5 -10.93 5.33 18.28
N SER A 6 -10.04 5.32 19.27
CA SER A 6 -9.26 6.51 19.63
C SER A 6 -8.37 6.96 18.47
N VAL A 7 -8.59 8.19 18.01
CA VAL A 7 -7.89 8.82 16.88
C VAL A 7 -6.38 8.92 17.15
N PRO A 8 -5.49 8.42 16.26
CA PRO A 8 -4.05 8.62 16.40
C PRO A 8 -3.67 10.08 16.11
N THR A 9 -2.88 10.70 16.99
CA THR A 9 -2.28 12.02 16.79
C THR A 9 -1.15 11.96 15.73
N PRO A 10 -0.72 13.09 15.14
CA PRO A 10 0.44 13.12 14.24
C PRO A 10 1.71 12.52 14.86
N ALA A 11 1.93 12.72 16.17
CA ALA A 11 3.02 12.10 16.91
C ALA A 11 2.91 10.56 16.94
N ALA A 12 1.71 10.01 17.14
CA ALA A 12 1.48 8.56 17.14
C ALA A 12 1.68 7.92 15.75
N VAL A 13 1.53 8.67 14.65
CA VAL A 13 1.87 8.20 13.30
C VAL A 13 3.37 8.13 13.10
N GLN A 14 4.11 9.09 13.64
CA GLN A 14 5.58 9.10 13.64
C GLN A 14 6.16 7.98 14.51
N GLU A 15 5.45 7.57 15.57
CA GLU A 15 5.81 6.39 16.39
C GLU A 15 5.53 5.05 15.68
N ARG A 16 4.57 4.99 14.74
CA ARG A 16 4.21 3.75 14.05
C ARG A 16 5.12 3.46 12.86
N PHE A 17 5.42 4.48 12.07
CA PHE A 17 6.18 4.33 10.83
C PHE A 17 7.59 4.87 11.01
N ALA A 18 8.58 3.99 10.86
CA ALA A 18 9.98 4.36 10.80
C ALA A 18 10.47 4.22 9.36
N GLU A 19 11.27 5.17 8.90
CA GLU A 19 12.01 4.98 7.64
C GLU A 19 13.13 3.95 7.89
N ASP A 20 13.20 2.92 7.05
CA ASP A 20 14.22 1.86 7.15
C ASP A 20 15.41 2.23 6.26
N ASP A 21 15.14 2.47 4.97
CA ASP A 21 16.12 2.90 3.99
C ASP A 21 15.51 3.89 2.96
N GLU A 22 16.23 4.13 1.86
CA GLU A 22 15.77 5.00 0.76
C GLU A 22 14.47 4.50 0.09
N ASN A 23 14.19 3.20 0.15
CA ASN A 23 13.11 2.56 -0.61
C ASN A 23 11.95 2.06 0.25
N THR A 24 12.11 1.96 1.57
CA THR A 24 11.19 1.23 2.44
C THR A 24 10.81 1.97 3.73
N VAL A 25 9.64 1.60 4.26
CA VAL A 25 9.06 2.12 5.52
C VAL A 25 8.67 0.92 6.40
N ILE A 26 9.17 0.88 7.62
CA ILE A 26 8.76 -0.10 8.64
C ILE A 26 7.47 0.37 9.32
N ASP A 27 6.47 -0.49 9.36
CA ASP A 27 5.28 -0.38 10.22
C ASP A 27 5.49 -1.20 11.49
N ILE A 28 5.99 -0.54 12.54
CA ILE A 28 6.40 -1.16 13.81
C ILE A 28 5.25 -1.90 14.48
N LYS A 29 4.04 -1.32 14.41
CA LYS A 29 2.83 -1.86 15.05
C LYS A 29 2.36 -3.15 14.40
N ARG A 30 2.47 -3.25 13.07
CA ARG A 30 2.02 -4.43 12.31
C ARG A 30 3.13 -5.41 11.97
N LYS A 31 4.39 -5.07 12.25
CA LYS A 31 5.56 -5.87 11.86
C LYS A 31 5.60 -6.10 10.35
N LEU A 32 5.40 -5.02 9.60
CA LEU A 32 5.42 -5.02 8.14
C LEU A 32 6.50 -4.06 7.64
N VAL A 33 7.02 -4.33 6.44
CA VAL A 33 7.82 -3.38 5.67
C VAL A 33 7.10 -3.07 4.37
N TRP A 34 6.93 -1.79 4.08
CA TRP A 34 6.27 -1.26 2.91
C TRP A 34 7.29 -0.63 1.97
N LEU A 35 7.08 -0.76 0.65
CA LEU A 35 7.77 0.13 -0.29
C LEU A 35 7.31 1.59 -0.07
N LYS A 36 8.24 2.55 -0.17
CA LYS A 36 7.96 4.00 -0.16
C LYS A 36 7.24 4.45 -1.41
N GLN A 37 7.47 3.81 -2.56
CA GLN A 37 6.73 4.08 -3.81
C GLN A 37 5.77 2.94 -4.13
N ASP A 38 4.60 3.27 -4.67
CA ASP A 38 3.70 2.25 -5.22
C ASP A 38 4.08 1.88 -6.65
N THR A 39 3.45 0.85 -7.22
CA THR A 39 3.79 0.40 -8.57
C THR A 39 3.60 1.46 -9.65
N TYR A 40 2.70 2.44 -9.47
CA TYR A 40 2.55 3.52 -10.45
C TYR A 40 3.73 4.48 -10.39
N GLN A 41 4.14 4.88 -9.18
CA GLN A 41 5.32 5.72 -8.97
C GLN A 41 6.60 5.06 -9.49
N MET A 42 6.76 3.75 -9.26
CA MET A 42 7.96 3.01 -9.70
C MET A 42 8.03 2.76 -11.21
N THR A 43 6.88 2.56 -11.87
CA THR A 43 6.84 2.13 -13.29
C THR A 43 6.39 3.22 -14.25
N GLY A 44 5.81 4.31 -13.74
CA GLY A 44 5.11 5.33 -14.53
C GLY A 44 3.84 4.82 -15.23
N LYS A 45 3.38 3.60 -14.92
CA LYS A 45 2.29 2.91 -15.62
C LYS A 45 1.26 2.39 -14.62
N TRP A 46 -0.01 2.40 -15.04
CA TRP A 46 -1.06 1.69 -14.32
C TRP A 46 -0.92 0.20 -14.57
N LEU A 47 -0.91 -0.60 -13.51
CA LEU A 47 -0.87 -2.05 -13.60
C LEU A 47 -2.24 -2.62 -13.25
N ASN A 48 -2.70 -3.60 -14.02
CA ASN A 48 -3.81 -4.44 -13.57
C ASN A 48 -3.34 -5.37 -12.43
N TRP A 49 -4.28 -6.08 -11.80
CA TRP A 49 -3.96 -6.91 -10.63
C TRP A 49 -2.92 -8.00 -10.96
N VAL A 50 -3.05 -8.64 -12.12
CA VAL A 50 -2.11 -9.70 -12.56
C VAL A 50 -0.71 -9.13 -12.74
N GLN A 51 -0.58 -7.98 -13.40
CA GLN A 51 0.68 -7.27 -13.59
C GLN A 51 1.28 -6.82 -12.26
N SER A 52 0.49 -6.28 -11.33
CA SER A 52 0.96 -5.91 -10.00
C SER A 52 1.50 -7.12 -9.23
N ARG A 53 0.82 -8.27 -9.32
CA ARG A 53 1.28 -9.52 -8.70
C ARG A 53 2.59 -10.00 -9.32
N ASP A 54 2.71 -9.95 -10.64
CA ASP A 54 3.92 -10.43 -11.31
C ASP A 54 5.10 -9.46 -11.11
N TYR A 55 4.83 -8.16 -11.00
CA TYR A 55 5.84 -7.17 -10.59
C TYR A 55 6.35 -7.42 -9.16
N ALA A 56 5.48 -7.79 -8.22
CA ALA A 56 5.90 -8.18 -6.87
C ALA A 56 6.86 -9.39 -6.89
N LYS A 57 6.62 -10.36 -7.77
CA LYS A 57 7.52 -11.51 -7.97
C LYS A 57 8.85 -11.08 -8.58
N GLU A 58 8.84 -10.16 -9.55
CA GLU A 58 10.05 -9.63 -10.17
C GLU A 58 10.94 -8.91 -9.15
N LEU A 59 10.36 -8.03 -8.32
CA LEU A 59 11.08 -7.38 -7.23
C LEU A 59 11.65 -8.39 -6.22
N SER A 60 10.89 -9.44 -5.93
CA SER A 60 11.32 -10.52 -5.04
C SER A 60 12.51 -11.30 -5.63
N GLN A 61 12.47 -11.64 -6.92
CA GLN A 61 13.54 -12.38 -7.59
C GLN A 61 14.83 -11.56 -7.72
N SER A 62 14.68 -10.26 -7.97
CA SER A 62 15.79 -9.31 -8.06
C SER A 62 16.33 -8.84 -6.70
N HIS A 63 15.76 -9.30 -5.59
CA HIS A 63 16.13 -8.89 -4.24
C HIS A 63 16.07 -7.35 -4.06
N PHE A 64 15.03 -6.72 -4.61
CA PHE A 64 14.86 -5.27 -4.52
C PHE A 64 14.82 -4.82 -3.05
N ALA A 65 15.57 -3.76 -2.74
CA ALA A 65 15.82 -3.28 -1.38
C ALA A 65 16.34 -4.38 -0.42
N GLY A 66 17.09 -5.37 -0.95
CA GLY A 66 17.67 -6.47 -0.17
C GLY A 66 16.67 -7.57 0.20
N TYR A 67 15.44 -7.54 -0.33
CA TYR A 67 14.36 -8.43 0.11
C TYR A 67 13.75 -9.26 -1.03
N SER A 68 13.38 -10.50 -0.73
CA SER A 68 12.93 -11.50 -1.72
C SER A 68 11.49 -12.00 -1.52
N ASN A 69 10.68 -11.28 -0.74
CA ASN A 69 9.34 -11.70 -0.33
C ASN A 69 8.29 -10.59 -0.46
N TRP A 70 8.40 -9.75 -1.49
CA TRP A 70 7.41 -8.72 -1.80
C TRP A 70 6.08 -9.33 -2.27
N ARG A 71 4.98 -8.83 -1.70
CA ARG A 71 3.61 -9.26 -2.02
C ARG A 71 2.67 -8.07 -2.13
N LEU A 72 1.50 -8.30 -2.73
CA LEU A 72 0.38 -7.38 -2.59
C LEU A 72 -0.06 -7.35 -1.11
N PRO A 73 -0.53 -6.20 -0.61
CA PRO A 73 -1.12 -6.12 0.71
C PRO A 73 -2.47 -6.82 0.74
N THR A 74 -2.84 -7.34 1.89
CA THR A 74 -4.23 -7.68 2.19
C THR A 74 -5.09 -6.41 2.30
N LEU A 75 -6.40 -6.56 2.25
CA LEU A 75 -7.35 -5.47 2.43
C LEU A 75 -7.19 -4.81 3.79
N GLU A 76 -6.97 -5.59 4.85
CA GLU A 76 -6.79 -5.06 6.20
C GLU A 76 -5.46 -4.29 6.34
N GLU A 77 -4.40 -4.74 5.67
CA GLU A 77 -3.14 -4.00 5.61
C GLU A 77 -3.29 -2.69 4.83
N ALA A 78 -3.95 -2.70 3.67
CA ALA A 78 -4.22 -1.49 2.88
C ALA A 78 -5.10 -0.49 3.63
N LYS A 79 -6.19 -0.95 4.27
CA LYS A 79 -7.03 -0.14 5.17
C LYS A 79 -6.22 0.47 6.30
N SER A 80 -5.22 -0.24 6.81
CA SER A 80 -4.43 0.25 7.94
C SER A 80 -3.56 1.47 7.63
N LEU A 81 -3.28 1.73 6.34
CA LEU A 81 -2.59 2.93 5.88
C LEU A 81 -3.55 4.12 5.76
N TYR A 82 -4.87 3.91 5.75
CA TYR A 82 -5.86 4.98 5.64
C TYR A 82 -6.16 5.63 6.98
N HIS A 83 -5.89 6.93 7.08
CA HIS A 83 -6.22 7.76 8.25
C HIS A 83 -6.71 9.12 7.79
N LYS A 84 -7.98 9.47 8.08
CA LYS A 84 -8.61 10.72 7.62
C LYS A 84 -7.86 12.00 8.02
N ASN A 85 -7.02 11.95 9.05
CA ASN A 85 -6.23 13.08 9.53
C ASN A 85 -4.82 13.15 8.91
N GLN A 86 -4.46 12.19 8.05
CA GLN A 86 -3.18 12.11 7.37
C GLN A 86 -3.39 12.47 5.90
N VAL A 87 -3.44 13.77 5.61
CA VAL A 87 -3.70 14.28 4.26
C VAL A 87 -2.44 14.20 3.41
N ASN A 88 -2.57 13.65 2.21
CA ASN A 88 -1.55 13.57 1.19
C ASN A 88 -2.20 13.79 -0.20
N LYS A 89 -1.41 13.82 -1.27
CA LYS A 89 -1.90 14.03 -2.64
C LYS A 89 -1.61 12.81 -3.50
N ASP A 90 -2.63 12.36 -4.22
CA ASP A 90 -2.47 11.27 -5.19
C ASP A 90 -1.88 11.75 -6.53
N SER A 91 -1.74 10.84 -7.49
CA SER A 91 -1.20 11.11 -8.83
C SER A 91 -2.03 12.09 -9.67
N MET A 92 -3.25 12.43 -9.25
CA MET A 92 -4.11 13.44 -9.88
C MET A 92 -4.12 14.76 -9.09
N GLY A 93 -3.27 14.89 -8.08
CA GLY A 93 -3.22 16.06 -7.20
C GLY A 93 -4.42 16.19 -6.27
N GLN A 94 -5.26 15.15 -6.15
CA GLN A 94 -6.43 15.15 -5.29
C GLN A 94 -6.06 14.72 -3.88
N GLU A 95 -6.80 15.22 -2.88
CA GLU A 95 -6.61 14.79 -1.51
C GLU A 95 -6.92 13.29 -1.34
N ALA A 96 -5.99 12.61 -0.70
CA ALA A 96 -6.10 11.23 -0.28
C ALA A 96 -5.49 11.09 1.13
N TYR A 97 -5.88 10.03 1.82
CA TYR A 97 -5.62 9.90 3.24
C TYR A 97 -4.62 8.77 3.49
N LEU A 98 -3.35 9.15 3.58
CA LEU A 98 -2.22 8.23 3.69
C LEU A 98 -1.07 8.96 4.42
N PRO A 99 -0.36 8.33 5.39
CA PRO A 99 0.73 8.94 6.14
C PRO A 99 1.77 9.63 5.27
N SER A 100 2.27 10.79 5.71
CA SER A 100 3.23 11.60 4.96
C SER A 100 4.61 10.97 4.80
N VAL A 101 4.91 9.89 5.54
CA VAL A 101 6.11 9.05 5.33
C VAL A 101 6.13 8.41 3.94
N PHE A 102 4.96 8.30 3.30
CA PHE A 102 4.85 7.87 1.92
C PHE A 102 4.80 9.10 0.99
N PRO A 103 5.65 9.17 -0.06
CA PRO A 103 5.62 10.24 -1.03
C PRO A 103 4.27 10.35 -1.73
N GLY A 104 3.81 11.59 -1.95
CA GLY A 104 2.66 11.90 -2.78
C GLY A 104 2.84 11.47 -4.25
N GLY A 105 1.77 11.56 -5.04
CA GLY A 105 1.76 11.09 -6.43
C GLY A 105 1.47 9.59 -6.58
N PHE A 106 1.05 8.92 -5.51
CA PHE A 106 0.61 7.52 -5.52
C PHE A 106 -0.75 7.34 -6.20
N GLY A 107 -1.04 6.12 -6.64
CA GLY A 107 -2.35 5.70 -7.12
C GLY A 107 -3.39 5.67 -6.01
N PHE A 108 -4.53 6.32 -6.23
CA PHE A 108 -5.59 6.40 -5.21
C PHE A 108 -6.42 5.12 -5.03
N LEU A 109 -6.26 4.12 -5.90
CA LEU A 109 -6.82 2.78 -5.76
C LEU A 109 -5.69 1.76 -5.61
N CYS A 110 -5.65 1.10 -4.45
CA CYS A 110 -4.70 0.06 -4.11
C CYS A 110 -5.28 -1.32 -4.42
N TRP A 111 -4.67 -2.08 -5.33
CA TRP A 111 -4.96 -3.51 -5.46
C TRP A 111 -4.51 -4.27 -4.21
N THR A 112 -5.36 -5.18 -3.75
CA THR A 112 -5.09 -6.04 -2.59
C THR A 112 -5.04 -7.51 -3.02
N SER A 113 -4.57 -8.40 -2.14
CA SER A 113 -4.39 -9.82 -2.45
C SER A 113 -5.71 -10.62 -2.52
N GLU A 114 -6.81 -10.06 -2.02
CA GLU A 114 -8.12 -10.70 -2.03
C GLU A 114 -8.70 -10.78 -3.45
N VAL A 115 -8.97 -12.01 -3.88
CA VAL A 115 -9.59 -12.34 -5.17
C VAL A 115 -10.88 -13.11 -4.93
N ARG A 116 -11.94 -12.77 -5.66
CA ARG A 116 -13.18 -13.55 -5.73
C ARG A 116 -13.41 -14.10 -7.14
N ASN A 117 -14.00 -15.29 -7.21
CA ASN A 117 -14.36 -15.98 -8.46
C ASN A 117 -13.21 -16.11 -9.47
N LYS A 118 -11.96 -15.98 -9.03
CA LYS A 118 -10.73 -16.01 -9.86
C LYS A 118 -10.62 -14.93 -10.94
N ILE A 119 -11.56 -13.99 -11.02
CA ILE A 119 -11.62 -12.96 -12.07
C ILE A 119 -11.72 -11.53 -11.53
N GLN A 120 -11.99 -11.35 -10.24
CA GLN A 120 -12.12 -10.04 -9.62
C GLN A 120 -11.26 -9.95 -8.38
N ALA A 121 -10.54 -8.83 -8.22
CA ALA A 121 -9.78 -8.54 -7.02
C ALA A 121 -10.31 -7.28 -6.33
N VAL A 122 -10.01 -7.16 -5.04
CA VAL A 122 -10.37 -5.99 -4.26
C VAL A 122 -9.42 -4.83 -4.56
N ARG A 123 -10.00 -3.64 -4.65
CA ARG A 123 -9.31 -2.35 -4.63
C ARG A 123 -9.75 -1.57 -3.41
N PHE A 124 -8.79 -1.01 -2.69
CA PHE A 124 -9.04 -0.09 -1.58
C PHE A 124 -8.74 1.35 -1.99
N GLY A 125 -9.66 2.28 -1.73
CA GLY A 125 -9.58 3.67 -2.19
C GLY A 125 -9.15 4.65 -1.11
N TYR A 126 -7.96 5.24 -1.24
CA TYR A 126 -7.41 6.17 -0.23
C TYR A 126 -8.09 7.53 -0.18
N ARG A 127 -8.92 7.90 -1.16
CA ARG A 127 -9.72 9.14 -1.09
C ARG A 127 -10.91 9.04 -0.16
N LYS A 128 -11.53 7.86 -0.04
CA LYS A 128 -12.81 7.70 0.68
C LYS A 128 -12.82 6.58 1.73
N GLY A 129 -11.78 5.75 1.77
CA GLY A 129 -11.69 4.62 2.70
C GLY A 129 -12.60 3.43 2.35
N GLY A 130 -13.10 3.39 1.12
CA GLY A 130 -14.00 2.32 0.64
C GLY A 130 -13.25 1.24 -0.13
N MET A 131 -13.87 0.06 -0.24
CA MET A 131 -13.40 -1.02 -1.12
C MET A 131 -14.36 -1.25 -2.28
N MET A 132 -13.83 -1.78 -3.38
CA MET A 132 -14.60 -2.21 -4.54
C MET A 132 -13.97 -3.45 -5.16
N TYR A 133 -14.74 -4.21 -5.92
CA TYR A 133 -14.22 -5.29 -6.75
C TYR A 133 -14.04 -4.80 -8.18
N ASP A 134 -12.92 -5.15 -8.80
CA ASP A 134 -12.65 -4.85 -10.21
C ASP A 134 -12.03 -6.06 -10.90
N ASP A 135 -12.15 -6.12 -12.22
CA ASP A 135 -11.63 -7.20 -13.04
C ASP A 135 -10.10 -7.24 -12.98
N ILE A 136 -9.53 -8.42 -12.74
CA ILE A 136 -8.08 -8.59 -12.53
C ILE A 136 -7.23 -8.24 -13.75
N TYR A 137 -7.81 -8.23 -14.96
CA TYR A 137 -7.14 -7.85 -16.21
C TYR A 137 -7.32 -6.37 -16.55
N ARG A 138 -8.19 -5.64 -15.82
CA ARG A 138 -8.48 -4.24 -16.09
C ARG A 138 -7.33 -3.32 -15.69
N VAL A 139 -6.69 -2.74 -16.70
CA VAL A 139 -5.72 -1.65 -16.54
C VAL A 139 -6.48 -0.33 -16.41
N SER A 140 -6.72 0.12 -15.18
CA SER A 140 -7.39 1.40 -14.96
C SER A 140 -7.08 1.97 -13.58
N ARG A 141 -6.23 2.99 -13.49
CA ARG A 141 -6.00 3.80 -12.26
C ARG A 141 -5.74 2.98 -10.98
N GLY A 142 -5.26 1.76 -11.13
CA GLY A 142 -4.91 0.85 -10.05
C GLY A 142 -3.40 0.78 -9.91
N ALA A 143 -2.94 0.85 -8.67
CA ALA A 143 -1.55 0.61 -8.28
C ALA A 143 -1.55 -0.27 -7.03
N THR A 144 -0.39 -0.70 -6.56
CA THR A 144 -0.30 -1.32 -5.24
C THR A 144 0.97 -0.89 -4.55
N ARG A 145 0.88 -0.67 -3.24
CA ARG A 145 2.06 -0.48 -2.41
C ARG A 145 2.45 -1.83 -1.85
N LEU A 146 3.50 -2.41 -2.43
CA LEU A 146 3.94 -3.74 -2.05
C LEU A 146 4.43 -3.74 -0.60
N VAL A 147 4.16 -4.87 0.04
CA VAL A 147 4.43 -5.09 1.45
C VAL A 147 5.12 -6.43 1.63
N ARG A 148 5.83 -6.58 2.73
CA ARG A 148 6.33 -7.85 3.23
C ARG A 148 6.19 -7.91 4.75
N ASP A 149 6.19 -9.13 5.26
CA ASP A 149 6.26 -9.37 6.70
C ASP A 149 7.70 -9.13 7.20
N MET A 150 7.86 -8.51 8.36
CA MET A 150 9.13 -8.50 9.07
C MET A 150 9.34 -9.90 9.61
N ASN A 151 10.26 -10.67 9.02
CA ASN A 151 10.65 -11.93 9.63
C ASN A 151 11.41 -11.60 10.91
N ASN A 152 11.08 -12.24 12.02
CA ASN A 152 11.99 -12.29 13.16
C ASN A 152 13.27 -12.98 12.65
N VAL A 153 14.38 -12.26 12.70
CA VAL A 153 15.71 -12.85 12.59
C VAL A 153 15.87 -13.91 13.68
#